data_AF-B6YS69-F1
#
_entry.id   AF-B6YS69-F1
#
_cell.length_a   1.000
_cell.length_b   1.000
_cell.length_c   1.000
_cell.angle_alpha   90.00
_cell.angle_beta   90.00
_cell.angle_gamma   90.00
#
_symmetry.space_group_name_H-M   'P 1'
#
loop_
_entity.id
_entity.type
_entity.pdbx_description
1 polymer ?
#
loop_
_entity_poly.entity_id
_entity_poly.type
_entity_poly.pdbx_seq_one_letter_code
_entity_poly.pdbx_strand_id
1 'polypeptide(L)'
;MQCIEEIKQKLLEGKLVGLRNFLSLTIAERTSNPSGNSPASFMGTHYYAKAHFYTKYKSAIKGNEKALHKAIVTKRNAVKADPMNKLRSEQFRLMNEKIYRKK
;
A
#
# COMPACT_ATOMS: atom_id res chain seq x y z
N MET A 1 22.58 8.16 1.57
CA MET A 1 21.59 8.04 0.48
C MET A 1 22.07 7.22 -0.73
N GLN A 2 23.38 7.06 -0.95
CA GLN A 2 23.96 6.44 -2.16
C GLN A 2 23.49 5.01 -2.45
N CYS A 3 23.25 4.19 -1.42
CA CYS A 3 22.79 2.81 -1.58
C CYS A 3 21.41 2.69 -2.25
N ILE A 4 20.45 3.56 -1.90
CA ILE A 4 19.10 3.51 -2.49
C ILE A 4 19.15 3.89 -3.98
N GLU A 5 19.96 4.88 -4.33
CA GLU A 5 20.12 5.29 -5.73
C GLU A 5 20.79 4.21 -6.57
N GLU A 6 21.79 3.50 -6.03
CA GLU A 6 22.41 2.36 -6.71
C GLU A 6 21.40 1.22 -6.95
N ILE A 7 20.53 0.94 -5.97
CA ILE A 7 19.46 -0.05 -6.11
C ILE A 7 18.50 0.36 -7.22
N LYS A 8 18.07 1.63 -7.24
CA LYS A 8 17.18 2.15 -8.30
C LYS A 8 17.83 2.00 -9.67
N GLN A 9 19.09 2.41 -9.82
CA GLN A 9 19.78 2.34 -11.09
C GLN A 9 19.91 0.90 -11.60
N LYS A 10 20.30 -0.06 -10.75
CA LYS A 10 20.35 -1.48 -11.12
C LYS A 10 18.98 -2.04 -11.51
N LEU A 11 17.92 -1.65 -10.82
CA LEU A 11 16.56 -2.06 -11.17
C LEU A 11 16.10 -1.47 -12.51
N LEU A 12 16.42 -0.21 -12.79
CA LEU A 12 16.14 0.44 -14.08
C LEU A 12 16.93 -0.18 -15.24
N GLU A 13 18.12 -0.71 -14.96
CA GLU A 13 18.90 -1.52 -15.91
C GLU A 13 18.35 -2.95 -16.10
N GLY A 14 17.22 -3.30 -15.47
CA GLY A 14 16.62 -4.63 -15.54
C GLY A 14 17.36 -5.70 -14.72
N LYS A 15 18.30 -5.31 -13.87
CA LYS A 15 19.07 -6.25 -13.05
C LYS A 15 18.30 -6.62 -11.78
N LEU A 16 18.40 -7.89 -11.39
CA LEU A 16 17.96 -8.36 -10.09
C LEU A 16 18.90 -7.82 -9.01
N VAL A 17 18.32 -7.22 -7.96
CA VAL A 17 19.09 -6.73 -6.81
C VAL A 17 18.83 -7.64 -5.62
N GLY A 18 19.83 -8.41 -5.22
CA GLY A 18 19.76 -9.29 -4.05
C GLY A 18 20.35 -8.63 -2.80
N LEU A 19 19.55 -8.47 -1.75
CA LEU A 19 20.03 -8.21 -0.40
C LEU A 19 20.24 -9.56 0.29
N ARG A 20 21.51 -9.90 0.53
CA ARG A 20 21.92 -11.24 1.01
C ARG A 20 21.09 -11.68 2.21
N ASN A 21 20.55 -12.89 2.12
CA ASN A 21 19.70 -13.54 3.12
C ASN A 21 18.38 -12.82 3.45
N PHE A 22 18.08 -11.63 2.92
CA PHE A 22 16.92 -10.83 3.30
C PHE A 22 15.81 -10.80 2.25
N LEU A 23 16.07 -10.17 1.09
CA LEU A 23 15.13 -10.11 -0.03
C LEU A 23 15.84 -9.96 -1.37
N SER A 24 15.15 -10.27 -2.46
CA SER A 24 15.53 -9.86 -3.81
C SER A 24 14.49 -8.89 -4.38
N LEU A 25 14.95 -7.93 -5.18
CA LEU A 25 14.15 -6.94 -5.88
C LEU A 25 14.25 -7.16 -7.39
N THR A 26 13.12 -7.04 -8.07
CA THR A 26 12.97 -7.12 -9.52
C THR A 26 11.98 -6.07 -9.99
N ILE A 27 12.01 -5.66 -11.25
CA ILE A 27 10.92 -4.89 -11.85
C ILE A 27 9.83 -5.86 -12.32
N ALA A 28 8.58 -5.55 -11.99
CA ALA A 28 7.41 -6.26 -12.46
C ALA A 28 6.45 -5.28 -13.14
N GLU A 29 5.61 -5.83 -14.00
CA GLU A 29 4.64 -5.10 -14.79
C GLU A 29 3.24 -5.40 -14.24
N ARG A 30 2.41 -4.37 -14.08
CA ARG A 30 1.00 -4.53 -13.78
C ARG A 30 0.21 -3.79 -14.83
N THR A 31 -0.57 -4.55 -15.59
CA THR A 31 -1.58 -3.96 -16.47
C THR A 31 -2.85 -3.73 -15.66
N SER A 32 -3.28 -2.48 -15.55
CA SER A 32 -4.57 -2.12 -14.96
C SER A 32 -5.59 -1.96 -16.07
N ASN A 33 -6.56 -2.88 -16.06
CA ASN A 33 -7.73 -2.82 -16.91
C ASN A 33 -8.76 -1.87 -16.31
N PRO A 34 -9.64 -1.28 -17.14
CA PRO A 34 -10.71 -0.44 -16.63
C PRO A 34 -11.67 -1.30 -15.79
N SER A 35 -11.87 -0.92 -14.53
CA SER A 35 -13.00 -1.41 -13.72
C SER A 35 -13.71 -0.21 -13.09
N GLY A 36 -14.98 -0.01 -13.45
CA GLY A 36 -15.86 1.04 -12.89
C GLY A 36 -15.41 2.48 -13.19
N ASN A 37 -15.77 3.42 -12.31
CA ASN A 37 -15.47 4.86 -12.38
C ASN A 37 -13.99 5.22 -12.09
N SER A 38 -13.06 4.33 -12.40
CA SER A 38 -11.63 4.62 -12.19
C SER A 38 -11.17 5.69 -13.21
N PRO A 39 -10.40 6.71 -12.79
CA PRO A 39 -9.90 7.72 -13.71
C PRO A 39 -9.04 7.09 -14.81
N ALA A 40 -9.18 7.58 -16.05
CA ALA A 40 -8.46 7.04 -17.22
C ALA A 40 -6.93 7.05 -17.05
N SER A 41 -6.39 7.93 -16.20
CA SER A 41 -4.96 8.01 -15.85
C SER A 41 -4.43 6.77 -15.12
N PHE A 42 -5.30 5.93 -14.56
CA PHE A 42 -4.91 4.66 -13.91
C PHE A 42 -4.90 3.48 -14.87
N MET A 43 -5.33 3.66 -16.12
CA MET A 43 -5.33 2.60 -17.14
C MET A 43 -3.96 2.48 -17.80
N GLY A 44 -3.54 1.26 -18.15
CA GLY A 44 -2.30 0.99 -18.86
C GLY A 44 -1.32 0.09 -18.10
N THR A 45 -0.11 -0.03 -18.64
CA THR A 45 0.96 -0.86 -18.06
C THR A 45 1.83 -0.01 -17.13
N HIS A 46 1.89 -0.40 -15.87
CA HIS A 46 2.69 0.27 -14.85
C HIS A 46 3.82 -0.64 -14.38
N TYR A 47 5.04 -0.12 -14.37
CA TYR A 47 6.22 -0.81 -13.84
C TYR A 47 6.41 -0.49 -12.36
N TYR A 48 6.70 -1.50 -11.56
CA TYR A 48 6.93 -1.34 -10.13
C TYR A 48 8.00 -2.31 -9.64
N ALA A 49 8.70 -1.94 -8.57
CA ALA A 49 9.64 -2.83 -7.91
C ALA A 49 8.88 -3.90 -7.10
N LYS A 50 9.12 -5.18 -7.40
CA LYS A 50 8.58 -6.33 -6.70
C LYS A 50 9.66 -6.95 -5.80
N ALA A 51 9.34 -7.09 -4.52
CA ALA A 51 10.20 -7.72 -3.53
C ALA A 51 9.83 -9.19 -3.28
N HIS A 52 10.85 -10.04 -3.23
CA HIS A 52 10.76 -11.45 -2.88
C HIS A 52 11.58 -11.72 -1.63
N PHE A 53 10.92 -11.98 -0.51
CA PHE A 53 11.59 -12.30 0.76
C PHE A 53 12.08 -13.74 0.79
N TYR A 54 13.27 -13.96 1.35
CA TYR A 54 13.75 -15.32 1.62
C TYR A 54 12.93 -15.98 2.73
N THR A 55 12.80 -17.31 2.66
CA THR A 55 11.94 -18.14 3.52
C THR A 55 12.13 -17.91 5.01
N LYS A 56 13.38 -17.68 5.45
CA LYS A 56 13.71 -17.39 6.86
C LYS A 56 12.98 -16.14 7.40
N TYR A 57 12.77 -15.13 6.57
CA TYR A 57 12.05 -13.91 6.95
C TYR A 57 10.55 -14.03 6.74
N LYS A 58 10.08 -14.90 5.83
CA LYS A 58 8.64 -15.16 5.66
C LYS A 58 8.00 -15.68 6.95
N SER A 59 8.68 -16.59 7.66
CA SER A 59 8.17 -17.13 8.94
C SER A 59 8.09 -16.08 10.04
N ALA A 60 9.10 -15.20 10.15
CA ALA A 60 9.10 -14.09 11.10
C ALA A 60 8.00 -13.05 10.77
N ILE A 61 7.83 -12.71 9.49
CA ILE A 61 6.78 -11.80 9.02
C ILE A 61 5.40 -12.40 9.29
N LYS A 62 5.19 -13.69 8.97
CA LYS A 62 3.93 -14.40 9.21
C LYS A 62 3.62 -14.56 10.70
N GLY A 63 4.64 -14.80 11.53
CA GLY A 63 4.48 -14.81 12.99
C GLY A 63 4.03 -13.46 13.55
N ASN A 64 4.52 -12.37 12.97
CA ASN A 64 4.16 -11.00 13.37
C ASN A 64 2.90 -10.45 12.70
N GLU A 65 2.34 -11.15 11.71
CA GLU A 65 1.14 -10.72 10.97
C GLU A 65 -0.07 -10.52 11.92
N LYS A 66 -0.27 -11.43 12.87
CA LYS A 66 -1.32 -11.30 13.90
C LYS A 66 -1.10 -10.08 14.79
N ALA A 67 0.15 -9.83 15.21
CA ALA A 67 0.48 -8.69 16.05
C ALA A 67 0.30 -7.36 15.30
N LEU A 68 0.74 -7.30 14.04
CA LEU A 68 0.55 -6.15 13.16
C LEU A 68 -0.94 -5.89 12.88
N HIS A 69 -1.70 -6.94 12.55
CA HIS A 69 -3.14 -6.83 12.33
C HIS A 69 -3.85 -6.31 13.59
N LYS A 70 -3.50 -6.85 14.77
CA LYS A 70 -4.03 -6.37 16.05
C LYS A 70 -3.68 -4.89 16.28
N ALA A 71 -2.43 -4.48 16.04
CA ALA A 71 -2.02 -3.08 16.17
C ALA A 71 -2.80 -2.14 15.23
N ILE A 72 -3.00 -2.54 13.97
CA ILE A 72 -3.78 -1.79 12.99
C ILE A 72 -5.24 -1.65 13.44
N VAL A 73 -5.88 -2.74 13.88
CA VAL A 73 -7.26 -2.73 14.35
C VAL A 73 -7.40 -1.88 15.62
N THR A 74 -6.50 -2.03 16.59
CA THR A 74 -6.49 -1.23 17.81
C THR A 74 -6.36 0.25 17.49
N LYS A 75 -5.42 0.64 16.63
CA LYS A 75 -5.26 2.04 16.20
C LYS A 75 -6.51 2.55 15.48
N ARG A 76 -7.08 1.75 14.57
CA ARG A 76 -8.33 2.10 13.86
C ARG A 76 -9.48 2.32 14.83
N ASN A 77 -9.62 1.46 15.84
CA ASN A 77 -10.65 1.59 16.85
C ASN A 77 -10.44 2.82 17.74
N ALA A 78 -9.20 3.10 18.14
CA ALA A 78 -8.87 4.31 18.89
C ALA A 78 -9.19 5.58 18.09
N VAL A 79 -8.82 5.63 16.81
CA VAL A 79 -9.15 6.76 15.92
C VAL A 79 -10.67 6.93 15.74
N LYS A 80 -11.44 5.83 15.67
CA LYS A 80 -12.91 5.88 15.60
C LYS A 80 -13.56 6.29 16.92
N ALA A 81 -12.98 5.90 18.05
CA ALA A 81 -13.46 6.24 19.38
C ALA A 81 -13.12 7.68 19.79
N ASP A 82 -12.14 8.30 19.11
CA ASP A 82 -11.79 9.70 19.30
C ASP A 82 -13.01 10.61 18.99
N PRO A 83 -13.47 11.42 19.98
CA PRO A 83 -14.63 12.28 19.84
C PRO A 83 -14.53 13.26 18.67
N MET A 84 -13.33 13.78 18.39
CA MET A 84 -13.09 14.75 17.30
C MET A 84 -13.20 14.10 15.92
N ASN A 85 -12.75 12.85 15.79
CA ASN A 85 -12.91 12.10 14.55
C ASN A 85 -14.34 11.62 14.32
N LYS A 86 -15.07 11.29 15.40
CA LYS A 86 -16.51 10.98 15.32
C LYS A 86 -17.30 12.21 14.86
N LEU A 87 -17.01 13.39 15.42
CA LEU A 87 -17.62 14.65 15.01
C LEU A 87 -17.32 15.00 13.55
N ARG A 88 -16.05 14.90 13.13
CA ARG A 88 -15.66 15.11 11.71
C ARG A 88 -16.37 14.13 10.77
N SER A 89 -16.46 12.86 11.15
CA SER A 89 -17.11 11.84 10.32
C SER A 89 -18.61 12.12 10.12
N GLU A 90 -19.31 12.57 11.16
CA GLU A 90 -20.71 13.02 11.05
C GLU A 90 -20.85 14.28 10.19
N GLN A 91 -19.96 15.26 10.34
CA GLN A 91 -19.94 16.45 9.49
C GLN A 91 -19.75 16.10 8.01
N PHE A 92 -18.82 15.19 7.70
CA PHE A 92 -18.63 14.69 6.33
C PHE A 92 -19.85 13.92 5.82
N ARG A 93 -20.48 13.09 6.65
CA ARG A 93 -21.71 12.37 6.27
C ARG A 93 -22.84 13.34 5.90
N LEU A 94 -23.08 14.35 6.73
CA LEU A 94 -24.11 15.37 6.49
C LEU A 94 -23.81 16.22 5.25
N MET A 95 -22.54 16.50 4.98
CA MET A 95 -22.13 17.22 3.78
C MET A 95 -22.37 16.37 2.52
N ASN A 96 -22.07 15.07 2.56
CA ASN A 96 -22.30 14.15 1.46
C ASN A 96 -23.79 13.83 1.23
N GLU A 97 -24.61 13.71 2.28
CA GLU A 97 -26.06 13.55 2.13
C GLU A 97 -26.70 14.76 1.42
N LYS A 98 -26.21 15.98 1.66
CA LYS A 98 -26.64 17.18 0.91
C LYS A 98 -26.26 17.15 -0.57
N ILE A 99 -25.18 16.44 -0.93
CA ILE A 99 -24.76 16.24 -2.33
C ILE A 99 -25.67 15.22 -3.02
N TYR A 100 -26.06 14.14 -2.33
CA TYR A 100 -26.92 13.08 -2.90
C TYR A 100 -28.42 13.43 -2.93
N ARG A 101 -28.91 14.35 -2.10
CA ARG A 101 -30.32 14.84 -2.15
C ARG A 101 -30.60 15.87 -3.25
N LYS A 102 -29.63 16.24 -4.08
CA LYS A 102 -29.79 17.14 -5.25
C LYS A 102 -29.95 16.37 -6.58
N LYS A 103 -30.63 15.23 -6.57
CA LYS A 103 -31.15 14.57 -7.76
C LYS A 103 -32.65 14.39 -7.62
#